data_AF-A0A421NYT4-F1
#
_entry.id   AF-A0A421NYT4-F1
#
_cell.length_a   1.000
_cell.length_b   1.000
_cell.length_c   1.000
_cell.angle_alpha   90.00
_cell.angle_beta   90.00
_cell.angle_gamma   90.00
#
_symmetry.space_group_name_H-M   'P 1'
#
loop_
_entity.id
_entity.type
_entity.pdbx_description
1 polymer ?
#
loop_
_entity_poly.entity_id
_entity_poly.type
_entity_poly.pdbx_seq_one_letter_code
_entity_poly.pdbx_strand_id
1 'polypeptide(L)'
;MNDVQKVMKVKDVYVEMQVKYLKTADGNKRQWFASDVSVNLDDKQTKYDQIIIEFSHIDADNPEFFLQPGQLIKVLNGEIRTSQTGVFFNINSFRQTNDEERNTINHI
;
A
#
# COMPACT_ATOMS: atom_id res chain seq x y z
N MET A 1 23.95 -10.85 -0.83
CA MET A 1 23.04 -11.07 -1.98
C MET A 1 21.63 -10.86 -1.44
N ASN A 2 20.98 -9.74 -1.75
CA ASN A 2 19.61 -9.49 -1.31
C ASN A 2 18.68 -9.77 -2.49
N ASP A 3 18.02 -10.93 -2.44
CA ASP A 3 17.02 -11.39 -3.41
C ASP A 3 15.75 -10.53 -3.30
N VAL A 4 15.74 -9.40 -4.02
CA VAL A 4 14.49 -8.79 -4.45
C VAL A 4 13.98 -9.66 -5.60
N GLN A 5 13.02 -10.54 -5.32
CA GLN A 5 12.66 -11.61 -6.25
C GLN A 5 11.85 -11.13 -7.46
N LYS A 6 11.07 -10.06 -7.33
CA LYS A 6 10.37 -9.43 -8.46
C LYS A 6 9.96 -8.00 -8.10
N VAL A 7 10.25 -7.04 -8.96
CA VAL A 7 9.69 -5.68 -8.91
C VAL A 7 8.67 -5.56 -10.03
N MET A 8 7.43 -5.24 -9.69
CA MET A 8 6.34 -5.07 -10.66
C MET A 8 5.71 -3.70 -10.52
N LYS A 9 5.56 -2.99 -11.63
CA LYS A 9 4.88 -1.70 -11.65
C LYS A 9 3.38 -1.91 -11.63
N VAL A 10 2.70 -1.12 -10.82
CA VAL A 10 1.24 -1.13 -10.69
C VAL A 10 0.68 0.27 -10.80
N LYS A 11 -0.53 0.37 -11.35
CA LYS A 11 -1.27 1.61 -11.55
C LYS A 11 -2.74 1.38 -11.28
N ASP A 12 -3.44 2.45 -10.93
CA ASP A 12 -4.89 2.47 -10.71
C ASP A 12 -5.38 1.42 -9.70
N VAL A 13 -4.64 1.28 -8.58
CA VAL A 13 -4.99 0.35 -7.50
C VAL A 13 -5.68 1.12 -6.38
N TYR A 14 -6.82 0.61 -5.92
CA TYR A 14 -7.47 1.13 -4.73
C TYR A 14 -6.97 0.38 -3.50
N VAL A 15 -6.55 1.11 -2.47
CA VAL A 15 -6.08 0.53 -1.20
C VAL A 15 -6.69 1.28 -0.03
N GLU A 16 -7.23 0.53 0.93
CA GLU A 16 -7.64 1.08 2.21
C GLU A 16 -6.44 1.06 3.16
N MET A 17 -6.08 2.24 3.64
CA MET A 17 -4.89 2.43 4.47
C MET A 17 -5.16 1.95 5.89
N GLN A 18 -4.42 0.96 6.35
CA GLN A 18 -4.48 0.46 7.72
C GLN A 18 -3.14 0.67 8.43
N VAL A 19 -3.18 0.73 9.75
CA VAL A 19 -2.00 0.97 10.58
C VAL A 19 -1.86 -0.08 11.67
N LYS A 20 -0.64 -0.57 11.88
CA LYS A 20 -0.29 -1.41 13.03
C LYS A 20 0.97 -0.90 13.70
N TYR A 21 1.13 -1.21 14.97
CA TYR A 21 2.31 -0.84 15.75
C TYR A 21 3.14 -2.09 16.02
N LEU A 22 4.38 -2.09 15.54
CA LEU A 22 5.33 -3.16 15.75
C LEU A 22 6.22 -2.82 16.94
N LYS A 23 6.40 -3.77 17.86
CA LYS A 23 7.34 -3.61 18.97
C LYS A 23 8.77 -3.83 18.47
N THR A 24 9.62 -2.82 18.63
CA THR A 24 11.05 -2.84 18.30
C THR A 24 11.89 -2.62 19.56
N ALA A 25 13.23 -2.74 19.45
CA ALA A 25 14.14 -2.48 20.55
C ALA A 25 14.03 -1.02 21.07
N ASP A 26 13.76 -0.07 20.17
CA ASP A 26 13.68 1.37 20.45
C ASP A 26 12.25 1.87 20.75
N GLY A 27 11.25 0.97 20.82
CA GLY A 27 9.86 1.33 21.13
C GLY A 27 8.83 0.75 20.16
N ASN A 28 7.74 1.46 19.92
CA ASN A 28 6.71 1.04 18.97
C ASN A 28 6.91 1.75 17.63
N LYS A 29 7.18 1.00 16.56
CA LYS A 29 7.25 1.51 15.19
C LYS A 29 5.90 1.35 14.50
N ARG A 30 5.36 2.46 14.01
CA ARG A 30 4.16 2.47 13.19
C ARG A 30 4.45 1.90 11.79
N GLN A 31 3.61 1.00 11.31
CA GLN A 31 3.69 0.41 9.97
C GLN A 31 2.34 0.54 9.27
N TRP A 32 2.37 1.11 8.06
CA TRP A 32 1.22 1.14 7.17
C TRP A 32 1.11 -0.17 6.41
N PHE A 33 -0.11 -0.65 6.24
CA PHE A 33 -0.42 -1.83 5.47
C PHE A 33 -1.81 -1.70 4.85
N ALA A 34 -2.13 -2.56 3.90
CA ALA A 34 -3.47 -2.75 3.39
C ALA A 34 -3.77 -4.25 3.33
N SER A 35 -5.03 -4.60 3.55
CA SER A 35 -5.51 -5.99 3.47
C SER A 35 -6.35 -6.19 2.21
N ASP A 36 -6.46 -7.44 1.77
CA ASP A 36 -7.32 -7.84 0.63
C ASP A 36 -7.06 -7.03 -0.66
N VAL A 37 -5.78 -6.69 -0.90
CA VAL A 37 -5.40 -5.84 -2.04
C VAL A 37 -5.38 -6.67 -3.31
N SER A 38 -6.21 -6.28 -4.28
CA SER A 38 -6.27 -6.87 -5.61
C SER A 38 -5.55 -5.95 -6.61
N VAL A 39 -4.56 -6.49 -7.32
CA VAL A 39 -3.81 -5.76 -8.34
C VAL A 39 -3.79 -6.52 -9.66
N ASN A 40 -3.78 -5.79 -10.77
CA ASN A 40 -3.56 -6.38 -12.08
C ASN A 40 -2.06 -6.33 -12.40
N LEU A 41 -1.46 -7.51 -12.55
CA LEU A 41 -0.05 -7.73 -12.83
C LEU A 41 0.08 -8.61 -14.06
N ASP A 42 0.71 -8.13 -15.12
CA ASP A 42 0.94 -8.91 -16.36
C ASP A 42 -0.36 -9.58 -16.88
N ASP A 43 -1.46 -8.79 -16.96
CA ASP A 43 -2.83 -9.23 -17.33
C ASP A 43 -3.47 -10.31 -16.43
N LYS A 44 -2.89 -10.54 -15.24
CA LYS A 44 -3.46 -11.43 -14.22
C LYS A 44 -3.81 -10.64 -12.96
N GLN A 45 -5.03 -10.82 -12.48
CA GLN A 45 -5.42 -10.33 -11.17
C GLN A 45 -4.71 -11.16 -10.09
N THR A 46 -3.94 -10.49 -9.25
CA THR A 46 -3.25 -11.08 -8.09
C THR A 46 -3.83 -10.47 -6.83
N LYS A 47 -4.18 -11.32 -5.86
CA LYS A 47 -4.68 -10.89 -4.55
C LYS A 47 -3.59 -11.07 -3.50
N TYR A 48 -3.48 -10.09 -2.61
CA TYR A 48 -2.61 -10.13 -1.45
C TYR A 48 -3.43 -9.93 -0.19
N ASP A 49 -3.42 -10.92 0.70
CA ASP A 49 -4.14 -10.85 1.98
C ASP A 49 -3.66 -9.66 2.81
N GLN A 50 -2.35 -9.39 2.79
CA GLN A 50 -1.74 -8.25 3.44
C GLN A 50 -0.53 -7.77 2.64
N ILE A 51 -0.44 -6.46 2.43
CA ILE A 51 0.70 -5.81 1.79
C ILE A 51 1.20 -4.64 2.65
N ILE A 52 2.51 -4.54 2.84
CA ILE A 52 3.15 -3.46 3.60
C ILE A 52 3.25 -2.24 2.68
N ILE A 53 2.78 -1.07 3.14
CA ILE A 53 2.78 0.14 2.34
C ILE A 53 3.98 1.01 2.72
N GLU A 54 4.73 1.42 1.71
CA GLU A 54 5.85 2.35 1.81
C GLU A 54 5.63 3.51 0.85
N PHE A 55 6.04 4.72 1.22
CA PHE A 55 5.89 5.91 0.38
C PHE A 55 7.26 6.41 -0.04
N SER A 56 7.50 6.55 -1.35
CA SER A 56 8.83 6.91 -1.87
C SER A 56 9.10 8.42 -1.90
N HIS A 57 8.04 9.25 -1.91
CA HIS A 57 8.14 10.71 -2.08
C HIS A 57 7.42 11.53 -1.01
N ILE A 58 6.86 10.88 -0.01
CA ILE A 58 6.36 11.60 1.17
C ILE A 58 7.56 11.71 2.12
N ASP A 59 7.83 12.92 2.62
CA ASP A 59 8.81 13.12 3.68
C ASP A 59 8.53 12.10 4.80
N ALA A 60 9.48 11.20 5.05
CA ALA A 60 9.33 10.12 6.02
C ALA A 60 9.03 10.65 7.43
N ASP A 61 9.33 11.93 7.67
CA ASP A 61 9.07 12.66 8.89
C ASP A 61 7.61 13.10 9.07
N ASN A 62 6.76 13.16 8.04
CA ASN A 62 5.35 13.60 8.17
C ASN A 62 4.32 12.93 7.22
N PRO A 63 4.20 11.60 7.20
CA PRO A 63 3.11 10.92 6.49
C PRO A 63 1.72 11.14 7.11
N GLU A 64 1.63 11.66 8.35
CA GLU A 64 0.36 11.94 9.05
C GLU A 64 -0.44 13.10 8.45
N PHE A 65 0.19 13.97 7.66
CA PHE A 65 -0.49 15.13 7.09
C PHE A 65 -1.45 14.77 5.93
N PHE A 66 -1.31 13.55 5.37
CA PHE A 66 -1.99 13.17 4.12
C PHE A 66 -2.92 11.96 4.24
N LEU A 67 -2.75 11.12 5.26
CA LEU A 67 -3.43 9.82 5.36
C LEU A 67 -3.95 9.53 6.76
N GLN A 68 -5.21 9.10 6.83
CA GLN A 68 -5.87 8.60 8.04
C GLN A 68 -6.04 7.07 7.95
N PRO A 69 -5.97 6.33 9.06
CA PRO A 69 -6.38 4.93 9.08
C PRO A 69 -7.83 4.76 8.61
N GLY A 70 -8.11 3.74 7.80
CA GLY A 70 -9.40 3.50 7.14
C GLY A 70 -9.63 4.37 5.90
N GLN A 71 -8.67 5.24 5.53
CA GLN A 71 -8.80 6.07 4.34
C GLN A 71 -8.53 5.24 3.08
N LEU A 72 -9.49 5.28 2.16
CA LEU A 72 -9.33 4.72 0.82
C LEU A 72 -8.55 5.71 -0.05
N ILE A 73 -7.55 5.21 -0.75
CA ILE A 73 -6.79 5.98 -1.74
C ILE A 73 -6.72 5.25 -3.06
N LYS A 74 -6.60 6.02 -4.14
CA LYS A 74 -6.28 5.50 -5.46
C LYS A 74 -4.79 5.72 -5.72
N VAL A 75 -4.03 4.63 -5.76
CA VAL A 75 -2.64 4.63 -6.18
C VAL A 75 -2.59 4.80 -7.69
N LEU A 76 -2.01 5.92 -8.13
CA LEU A 76 -1.85 6.23 -9.54
C LEU A 76 -0.60 5.55 -10.11
N ASN A 77 0.45 5.42 -9.29
CA ASN A 77 1.69 4.77 -9.67
C ASN A 77 2.41 4.21 -8.44
N GLY A 78 2.91 2.99 -8.55
CA GLY A 78 3.76 2.38 -7.54
C GLY A 78 4.38 1.06 -7.99
N GLU A 79 5.07 0.42 -7.06
CA GLU A 79 5.83 -0.80 -7.30
C GLU A 79 5.57 -1.83 -6.21
N ILE A 80 5.22 -3.05 -6.60
CA ILE A 80 5.15 -4.18 -5.69
C ILE A 80 6.47 -4.93 -5.73
N ARG A 81 7.02 -5.19 -4.54
CA ARG A 81 8.24 -5.96 -4.31
C ARG A 81 7.90 -7.14 -3.41
N THR A 82 8.36 -8.32 -3.79
CA THR A 82 8.23 -9.52 -2.98
C THR A 82 9.60 -9.91 -2.43
N SER A 83 9.63 -10.21 -1.14
CA SER A 83 10.83 -10.69 -0.44
C SER A 83 10.46 -11.80 0.54
N GLN A 84 11.46 -12.41 1.17
CA GLN A 84 11.23 -13.39 2.24
C GLN A 84 10.50 -12.81 3.46
N THR A 85 10.56 -11.50 3.65
CA THR A 85 9.95 -10.82 4.81
C THR A 85 8.53 -10.31 4.55
N GLY A 86 8.04 -10.42 3.31
CA GLY A 86 6.67 -10.09 2.94
C GLY A 86 6.55 -9.43 1.57
N VAL A 87 5.35 -8.92 1.31
CA VAL A 87 5.04 -8.14 0.12
C VAL A 87 5.00 -6.67 0.49
N PHE A 88 5.74 -5.86 -0.26
CA PHE A 88 5.88 -4.42 -0.08
C PHE A 88 5.30 -3.70 -1.29
N PHE A 89 4.54 -2.66 -1.05
CA PHE A 89 3.99 -1.79 -2.07
C PHE A 89 4.53 -0.38 -1.84
N ASN A 90 5.48 -0.02 -2.68
CA ASN A 90 6.05 1.31 -2.74
C ASN A 90 5.14 2.21 -3.57
N ILE A 91 4.43 3.12 -2.91
CA ILE A 91 3.55 4.11 -3.54
C ILE A 91 4.39 5.32 -3.93
N ASN A 92 4.42 5.61 -5.23
CA ASN A 92 5.11 6.77 -5.78
C ASN A 92 4.16 7.97 -5.85
N SER A 93 2.92 7.74 -6.30
CA SER A 93 1.88 8.77 -6.35
C SER A 93 0.50 8.18 -6.11
N PHE A 94 -0.34 8.94 -5.42
CA PHE A 94 -1.71 8.57 -5.09
C PHE A 94 -2.60 9.81 -5.05
N ARG A 95 -3.91 9.61 -5.09
CA ARG A 95 -4.90 10.61 -4.74
C ARG A 95 -5.89 10.05 -3.73
N GLN A 96 -6.46 10.92 -2.90
CA GLN A 96 -7.56 10.54 -2.03
C GLN A 96 -8.80 10.25 -2.89
N THR A 97 -9.53 9.19 -2.55
CA THR A 97 -10.84 8.92 -3.18
C THR A 97 -11.89 9.81 -2.53
N ASN A 98 -12.87 10.25 -3.32
CA ASN A 98 -14.07 10.89 -2.79
C ASN A 98 -15.12 9.83 -2.39
N ASP A 99 -16.18 10.27 -1.72
CA ASP A 99 -17.22 9.37 -1.21
C ASP A 99 -17.96 8.60 -2.34
N GLU A 100 -18.06 9.20 -3.53
CA GLU A 100 -18.69 8.57 -4.70
C GLU A 100 -17.90 7.35 -5.22
N GLU A 101 -16.57 7.47 -5.32
CA GLU A 101 -15.71 6.35 -5.73
C GLU A 101 -15.72 5.22 -4.69
N ARG A 102 -15.73 5.57 -3.41
CA ARG A 102 -15.76 4.58 -2.31
C ARG A 102 -17.01 3.71 -2.37
N ASN A 103 -18.18 4.30 -2.64
CA ASN A 103 -19.44 3.56 -2.75
C ASN A 103 -19.48 2.62 -3.96
N THR A 104 -18.76 2.97 -5.04
CA THR A 104 -18.70 2.12 -6.24
C THR A 104 -17.85 0.87 -6.02
N ILE A 105 -16.82 0.95 -5.17
CA ILE A 105 -15.88 -0.15 -4.90
C ILE A 105 -16.45 -1.17 -3.90
N ASN A 106 -17.21 -0.71 -2.89
CA ASN A 106 -17.85 -1.59 -1.91
C ASN A 106 -19.01 -2.43 -2.48
N HIS A 107 -19.38 -2.22 -3.75
CA HIS A 107 -20.43 -2.96 -4.45
C HIS A 107 -19.90 -4.01 -5.45
N ILE A 108 -18.58 -4.25 -5.47
CA ILE A 108 -17.92 -5.23 -6.35
C ILE A 108 -17.50 -6.47 -5.53
#